data_AF-A0A836T9B7-F1
#
_entry.id   AF-A0A836T9B7-F1
#
_cell.length_a   1.000
_cell.length_b   1.000
_cell.length_c   1.000
_cell.angle_alpha   90.00
_cell.angle_beta   90.00
_cell.angle_gamma   90.00
#
_symmetry.space_group_name_H-M   'P 1'
#
loop_
_entity.id
_entity.type
_entity.pdbx_description
1 polymer ?
#
loop_
_entity_poly.entity_id
_entity_poly.type
_entity_poly.pdbx_seq_one_letter_code
_entity_poly.pdbx_strand_id
1 'polypeptide(L)' 'QNNADAQCLLGDMYLEGMGVTEDYAEAIKWWKLAAEQGHERAKYNLDNYK' A
#
# COMPACT_ATOMS: atom_id res chain seq x y z
N GLN A 1 9.68 1.81 -13.26
CA GLN A 1 9.54 2.02 -11.80
C GLN A 1 8.28 1.33 -11.25
N ASN A 2 7.85 0.22 -11.87
CA ASN A 2 6.59 -0.48 -11.56
C ASN A 2 6.90 -1.68 -10.64
N ASN A 3 7.40 -1.40 -9.44
CA ASN A 3 7.72 -2.45 -8.48
C ASN A 3 6.60 -2.51 -7.43
N ALA A 4 5.83 -3.60 -7.46
CA ALA A 4 4.68 -3.78 -6.58
C ALA A 4 5.08 -3.93 -5.10
N ASP A 5 6.27 -4.45 -4.81
CA ASP A 5 6.80 -4.51 -3.43
C ASP A 5 7.03 -3.10 -2.88
N ALA A 6 7.64 -2.21 -3.69
CA ALA A 6 7.90 -0.83 -3.30
C ALA A 6 6.62 -0.04 -3.08
N GLN A 7 5.60 -0.26 -3.91
CA GLN A 7 4.28 0.33 -3.72
C GLN A 7 3.60 -0.22 -2.47
N CYS A 8 3.70 -1.53 -2.20
CA CYS A 8 3.16 -2.10 -0.96
C CYS A 8 3.83 -1.52 0.28
N LEU A 9 5.16 -1.38 0.25
CA LEU A 9 5.94 -0.77 1.33
C LEU A 9 5.57 0.70 1.54
N LEU A 10 5.36 1.45 0.47
CA LEU A 10 4.93 2.84 0.59
C LEU A 10 3.53 2.94 1.20
N GLY A 11 2.64 2.01 0.86
CA GLY A 11 1.34 1.87 1.53
C GLY A 11 1.48 1.63 3.03
N ASP A 12 2.37 0.71 3.42
CA ASP A 12 2.67 0.43 4.83
C ASP A 12 3.29 1.65 5.54
N MET A 13 4.13 2.43 4.85
CA MET A 13 4.70 3.66 5.41
C MET A 13 3.64 4.74 5.67
N TYR A 14 2.69 4.91 4.76
CA TYR A 14 1.55 5.83 4.96
C TYR A 14 0.60 5.33 6.04
N LEU A 15 0.42 4.01 6.18
CA LEU A 15 -0.38 3.42 7.24
C LEU A 15 0.23 3.69 8.63
N GLU A 16 1.54 3.56 8.77
CA GLU A 16 2.24 3.67 10.07
C GLU A 16 2.83 5.06 10.34
N GLY A 17 2.71 6.00 9.39
CA GLY A 17 3.37 7.31 9.48
C GLY A 17 4.91 7.23 9.51
N MET A 18 5.49 6.21 8.87
CA MET A 18 6.94 6.00 8.86
C MET A 18 7.62 6.94 7.86
N GLY A 19 8.16 8.04 8.36
CA GLY A 19 8.86 9.04 7.53
C GLY A 19 7.93 9.86 6.62
N VAL A 20 6.62 9.62 6.71
CA VAL A 20 5.54 10.39 6.09
C VAL A 20 4.46 10.64 7.14
N THR A 21 3.58 11.60 6.90
CA THR A 21 2.38 11.75 7.73
C THR A 21 1.47 10.53 7.50
N GLU A 22 0.92 10.00 8.60
CA GLU A 22 -0.05 8.91 8.54
C GLU A 22 -1.25 9.32 7.67
N ASP A 23 -1.54 8.52 6.64
CA ASP A 23 -2.64 8.74 5.71
C ASP A 23 -3.15 7.40 5.17
N TYR A 24 -4.28 6.95 5.74
CA TYR A 24 -4.94 5.71 5.33
C TYR A 24 -5.42 5.74 3.88
N ALA A 25 -5.84 6.90 3.37
CA ALA A 25 -6.34 7.01 2.00
C ALA A 25 -5.20 6.84 0.99
N GLU A 26 -4.05 7.44 1.28
CA GLU A 26 -2.86 7.28 0.46
C GLU A 26 -2.30 5.84 0.58
N ALA A 27 -2.32 5.23 1.78
CA ALA A 27 -1.97 3.82 1.97
C ALA A 27 -2.79 2.87 1.08
N ILE A 28 -4.11 3.03 1.09
CA ILE A 28 -5.05 2.25 0.27
C ILE A 28 -4.76 2.41 -1.22
N LYS A 29 -4.44 3.63 -1.67
CA LYS A 29 -4.11 3.92 -3.07
C LYS A 29 -2.84 3.18 -3.52
N TRP A 30 -1.80 3.15 -2.68
CA TRP A 30 -0.57 2.43 -2.98
C TRP A 30 -0.75 0.91 -2.96
N TRP A 31 -1.51 0.37 -1.99
CA TRP A 31 -1.84 -1.06 -2.01
C TRP A 31 -2.71 -1.44 -3.21
N LYS A 32 -3.63 -0.57 -3.66
CA LYS A 32 -4.41 -0.83 -4.87
C LYS A 32 -3.53 -0.95 -6.11
N LEU A 33 -2.57 -0.04 -6.29
CA LEU A 33 -1.60 -0.09 -7.39
C LEU A 33 -0.75 -1.38 -7.37
N ALA A 34 -0.31 -1.79 -6.18
CA ALA A 34 0.44 -3.04 -6.00
C ALA A 34 -0.43 -4.28 -6.26
N ALA A 35 -1.69 -4.27 -5.78
CA ALA A 35 -2.64 -5.35 -6.00
C ALA A 35 -3.05 -5.50 -7.48
N GLU A 36 -3.15 -4.39 -8.23
CA GLU A 36 -3.39 -4.39 -9.69
C GLU A 36 -2.25 -5.08 -10.48
N GLN A 37 -1.05 -5.16 -9.89
CA GLN A 37 0.09 -5.91 -10.44
C GLN A 37 0.16 -7.37 -9.94
N GLY A 38 -0.81 -7.83 -9.17
CA GLY A 38 -0.87 -9.19 -8.62
C GLY A 38 -0.13 -9.38 -7.29
N HIS A 39 0.24 -8.31 -6.59
CA HIS A 39 0.94 -8.43 -5.31
C HIS A 39 -0.02 -8.86 -4.19
N GLU A 40 0.14 -10.10 -3.71
CA GLU A 40 -0.79 -10.75 -2.78
C GLU A 40 -0.90 -10.04 -1.43
N ARG A 41 0.23 -9.60 -0.85
CA ARG A 41 0.22 -8.87 0.43
C ARG A 41 -0.50 -7.53 0.32
N ALA A 42 -0.38 -6.85 -0.82
CA ALA A 42 -1.08 -5.59 -1.03
C ALA A 42 -2.59 -5.80 -1.15
N LYS A 43 -3.01 -6.89 -1.82
CA LYS A 43 -4.41 -7.29 -1.87
C LYS A 43 -4.96 -7.66 -0.48
N TYR A 44 -4.19 -8.39 0.32
CA TYR A 44 -4.54 -8.71 1.70
C TYR A 44 -4.71 -7.45 2.55
N ASN A 45 -3.76 -6.51 2.47
CA ASN A 45 -3.87 -5.23 3.16
C ASN A 45 -5.12 -4.47 2.69
N LEU A 46 -5.34 -4.34 1.38
CA LEU A 46 -6.51 -3.67 0.83
C LEU A 46 -7.83 -4.27 1.31
N ASP A 47 -7.92 -5.60 1.46
CA ASP A 47 -9.12 -6.27 1.94
C ASP A 47 -9.33 -6.10 3.46
N ASN A 48 -8.27 -5.90 4.25
CA ASN A 48 -8.38 -5.57 5.68
C ASN A 48 -8.74 -4.11 5.96
N TYR A 49 -8.41 -3.20 5.04
CA TYR A 49 -8.60 -1.75 5.18
C TYR A 49 -9.74 -1.20 4.28
N LYS A 50 -10.59 -2.08 3.74
CA LYS A 50 -11.86 -1.74 3.05
C LYS A 50 -12.98 -1.47 4.04
#